data_AF-A0A963NTD4-F1
#
_entry.id   AF-A0A963NTD4-F1
#
_cell.length_a   1.000
_cell.length_b   1.000
_cell.length_c   1.000
_cell.angle_alpha   90.00
_cell.angle_beta   90.00
_cell.angle_gamma   90.00
#
_symmetry.space_group_name_H-M   'P 1'
#
loop_
_entity.id
_entity.type
_entity.pdbx_description
1 polymer ?
#
loop_
_entity_poly.entity_id
_entity_poly.type
_entity_poly.pdbx_seq_one_letter_code
_entity_poly.pdbx_strand_id
1 'polypeptide(L)'
;SRGAASVLLVEQEAGLVERLNQLCRRLQASTVQVRRGDGVAALQHSAPASLDLVLLDPPFESPHYATALKAAVRALAPQGFVYLEAPTAWDDEALAPLGLALHRHLKAGAVHAHLLRALVG
;
A
#
# COMPACT_ATOMS: atom_id res chain seq x y z
N SER A 1 -9.98 11.44 -4.21
CA SER A 1 -8.92 11.99 -3.35
C SER A 1 -9.10 13.49 -3.29
N ARG A 2 -9.40 14.09 -2.13
CA ARG A 2 -9.67 15.53 -1.98
C ARG A 2 -8.66 16.22 -1.04
N GLY A 3 -7.39 15.79 -1.06
CA GLY A 3 -6.38 16.38 -0.17
C GLY A 3 -5.00 15.73 -0.13
N ALA A 4 -4.74 14.65 -0.87
CA ALA A 4 -3.38 14.11 -0.96
C ALA A 4 -2.49 15.05 -1.78
N ALA A 5 -1.32 15.41 -1.25
CA ALA A 5 -0.35 16.28 -1.93
C ALA A 5 0.20 15.63 -3.22
N SER A 6 0.42 14.32 -3.18
CA SER A 6 0.82 13.51 -4.34
C SER A 6 0.37 12.06 -4.16
N VAL A 7 0.13 11.35 -5.26
CA VAL A 7 -0.19 9.92 -5.29
C VAL A 7 0.65 9.24 -6.35
N LEU A 8 1.27 8.12 -6.01
CA LEU A 8 1.91 7.21 -6.96
C LEU A 8 1.08 5.93 -7.04
N LEU A 9 0.56 5.63 -8.23
CA LEU A 9 -0.09 4.36 -8.56
C LEU A 9 0.90 3.48 -9.33
N VAL A 10 1.10 2.25 -8.87
CA VAL A 10 2.02 1.28 -9.49
C VAL A 10 1.20 0.10 -10.02
N GLU A 11 1.34 -0.19 -11.30
CA GLU A 11 0.60 -1.25 -12.00
C GLU A 11 1.52 -1.96 -12.99
N GLN A 12 1.40 -3.29 -13.13
CA GLN A 12 2.28 -4.07 -14.01
C GLN A 12 1.72 -4.16 -15.44
N GLU A 13 0.40 -4.27 -15.56
CA GLU A 13 -0.28 -4.50 -16.83
C GLU A 13 -0.36 -3.22 -17.66
N ALA A 14 0.28 -3.23 -18.83
CA ALA A 14 0.40 -2.05 -19.70
C ALA A 14 -0.98 -1.47 -20.08
N GLY A 15 -1.94 -2.33 -20.42
CA GLY A 15 -3.30 -1.89 -20.76
C GLY A 15 -4.06 -1.28 -19.59
N LEU A 16 -3.79 -1.71 -18.35
CA LEU A 16 -4.35 -1.06 -17.15
C LEU A 16 -3.69 0.28 -16.88
N VAL A 17 -2.36 0.38 -17.01
CA VAL A 17 -1.60 1.65 -16.90
C VAL A 17 -2.15 2.70 -17.87
N GLU A 18 -2.38 2.33 -19.14
CA GLU A 18 -2.94 3.25 -20.13
C GLU A 18 -4.33 3.75 -19.74
N ARG A 19 -5.22 2.84 -19.31
CA ARG A 19 -6.58 3.17 -18.84
C ARG A 19 -6.55 4.08 -17.61
N LEU A 20 -5.69 3.79 -16.64
CA LEU A 20 -5.49 4.62 -15.44
C LEU A 20 -5.02 6.03 -15.82
N ASN A 21 -4.06 6.14 -16.75
CA ASN A 21 -3.60 7.43 -17.25
C ASN A 21 -4.71 8.23 -17.96
N GLN A 22 -5.55 7.57 -18.76
CA GLN A 22 -6.71 8.21 -19.39
C GLN A 22 -7.73 8.71 -18.36
N LEU A 23 -8.00 7.91 -17.32
CA LEU A 23 -8.88 8.30 -16.21
C LEU A 23 -8.32 9.49 -15.44
N CYS A 24 -7.02 9.50 -15.14
CA CYS A 24 -6.37 10.63 -14.47
C CYS A 24 -6.50 11.92 -15.29
N ARG A 25 -6.31 11.86 -16.62
CA ARG A 25 -6.52 13.02 -17.51
C ARG A 25 -7.97 13.49 -17.50
N ARG A 26 -8.93 12.57 -17.62
CA ARG A 26 -10.36 12.89 -17.64
C ARG A 26 -10.84 13.54 -16.33
N LEU A 27 -10.30 13.08 -15.21
CA LEU A 27 -10.63 13.60 -13.87
C LEU A 27 -9.76 14.79 -13.46
N GLN A 28 -8.85 15.26 -14.34
CA GLN A 28 -7.88 16.33 -14.05
C GLN A 28 -7.07 16.08 -12.76
N ALA A 29 -6.74 14.81 -12.50
CA ALA A 29 -6.03 14.37 -11.30
C ALA A 29 -4.51 14.61 -11.44
N SER A 30 -4.10 15.88 -11.49
CA SER A 30 -2.71 16.29 -11.75
C SER A 30 -1.69 15.84 -10.69
N THR A 31 -2.15 15.52 -9.48
CA THR A 31 -1.30 15.04 -8.38
C THR A 31 -1.10 13.52 -8.39
N VAL A 32 -1.73 12.80 -9.33
CA VAL A 32 -1.61 11.35 -9.47
C VAL A 32 -0.62 11.02 -10.58
N GLN A 33 0.41 10.24 -10.23
CA GLN A 33 1.36 9.66 -11.17
C GLN A 33 1.08 8.16 -11.31
N VAL A 34 0.93 7.68 -12.54
CA VAL A 34 0.80 6.25 -12.82
C VAL A 34 2.14 5.74 -13.34
N ARG A 35 2.70 4.73 -12.69
CA ARG A 35 3.98 4.11 -13.07
C ARG A 35 3.76 2.63 -13.38
N ARG A 36 4.30 2.19 -14.52
CA ARG A 36 4.35 0.77 -14.82
C ARG A 36 5.46 0.09 -14.01
N GLY A 37 5.17 -1.00 -13.31
CA GLY A 37 6.19 -1.78 -12.61
C GLY A 37 5.64 -2.63 -11.47
N ASP A 38 6.54 -3.34 -10.79
CA ASP A 38 6.23 -4.12 -9.59
C ASP A 38 6.08 -3.22 -8.36
N GLY A 39 5.01 -3.45 -7.58
CA GLY A 39 4.67 -2.63 -6.42
C GLY A 39 5.67 -2.74 -5.28
N VAL A 40 6.19 -3.95 -5.02
CA VAL A 40 7.19 -4.18 -3.97
C VAL A 40 8.49 -3.49 -4.34
N ALA A 41 8.94 -3.63 -5.59
CA ALA A 41 10.10 -2.93 -6.11
C ALA A 41 9.93 -1.41 -5.99
N ALA A 42 8.77 -0.85 -6.31
CA ALA A 42 8.52 0.59 -6.15
C ALA A 42 8.65 1.05 -4.69
N LEU A 43 8.18 0.27 -3.72
CA LEU A 43 8.35 0.55 -2.29
C LEU A 43 9.82 0.45 -1.87
N GLN A 44 10.54 -0.56 -2.34
CA GLN A 44 11.98 -0.71 -2.07
C GLN A 44 12.81 0.46 -2.62
N HIS A 45 12.42 1.04 -3.76
CA HIS A 45 13.08 2.21 -4.34
C HIS A 45 12.62 3.54 -3.73
N SER A 46 11.55 3.55 -2.93
CA SER A 46 11.11 4.75 -2.22
C SER A 46 12.14 5.13 -1.15
N ALA A 47 12.23 6.44 -0.89
CA ALA A 47 13.04 6.94 0.20
C ALA A 47 12.50 6.40 1.53
N PRO A 48 13.37 6.08 2.50
CA PRO A 48 12.91 5.69 3.83
C PRO A 48 12.07 6.81 4.45
N ALA A 49 11.02 6.43 5.19
CA ALA A 49 10.18 7.36 5.94
C ALA A 49 9.59 8.53 5.13
N SER A 50 9.27 8.32 3.84
CA SER A 50 8.80 9.36 2.93
C SER A 50 7.32 9.27 2.54
N LEU A 51 6.62 8.18 2.92
CA LEU A 51 5.23 7.95 2.53
C LEU A 51 4.31 8.04 3.74
N ASP A 52 3.29 8.89 3.67
CA ASP A 52 2.27 9.03 4.72
C ASP A 52 1.22 7.91 4.68
N LEU A 53 1.04 7.27 3.52
CA LEU A 53 0.05 6.23 3.32
C LEU A 53 0.54 5.25 2.24
N VAL A 54 0.48 3.97 2.53
CA VAL A 54 0.71 2.88 1.57
C VAL A 54 -0.57 2.04 1.48
N LEU A 55 -1.10 1.86 0.26
CA LEU A 55 -2.27 1.01 0.00
C LEU A 55 -1.79 -0.28 -0.67
N LEU A 56 -1.99 -1.42 0.00
CA LEU A 56 -1.56 -2.74 -0.46
C LEU A 56 -2.79 -3.62 -0.72
N ASP A 57 -2.91 -4.03 -1.97
CA ASP A 57 -3.81 -5.09 -2.43
C ASP A 57 -3.01 -6.07 -3.30
N PRO A 58 -2.08 -6.83 -2.70
CA PRO A 58 -1.28 -7.80 -3.45
C PRO A 58 -2.15 -9.00 -3.86
N PRO A 59 -1.80 -9.71 -4.94
CA PRO A 59 -2.51 -10.92 -5.32
C PRO A 59 -2.50 -11.95 -4.17
N PHE A 60 -3.48 -12.85 -4.18
CA PHE A 60 -3.79 -13.82 -3.10
C PHE A 60 -2.69 -14.87 -2.77
N GLU A 61 -1.42 -14.63 -3.09
CA GLU A 61 -0.31 -15.55 -2.81
C GLU A 61 0.46 -15.13 -1.55
N SER A 62 0.52 -16.04 -0.58
CA SER A 62 1.02 -15.83 0.80
C SER A 62 2.40 -15.14 0.95
N PRO A 63 3.45 -15.43 0.16
CA PRO A 63 4.76 -14.80 0.39
C PRO A 63 4.83 -13.32 -0.03
N HIS A 64 3.90 -12.85 -0.88
CA HIS A 64 3.89 -11.46 -1.33
C HIS A 64 3.46 -10.50 -0.22
N TYR A 65 2.57 -10.91 0.68
CA TYR A 65 2.09 -10.08 1.78
C TYR A 65 3.21 -9.65 2.72
N ALA A 66 3.98 -10.61 3.26
CA ALA A 66 5.07 -10.29 4.19
C ALA A 66 6.16 -9.45 3.53
N THR A 67 6.48 -9.72 2.26
CA THR A 67 7.48 -8.97 1.50
C THR A 67 7.02 -7.53 1.24
N ALA A 68 5.76 -7.34 0.85
CA ALA A 68 5.17 -6.03 0.64
C ALA A 68 5.09 -5.21 1.94
N LEU A 69 4.68 -5.85 3.05
CA LEU A 69 4.62 -5.20 4.36
C LEU A 69 6.01 -4.74 4.84
N LYS A 70 7.05 -5.57 4.68
CA LYS A 70 8.43 -5.17 5.02
C LYS A 70 8.90 -3.97 4.20
N ALA A 71 8.62 -3.98 2.89
CA ALA A 71 8.98 -2.86 2.01
C ALA A 71 8.19 -1.59 2.38
N ALA A 72 6.91 -1.73 2.71
CA ALA A 72 6.05 -0.63 3.13
C ALA A 72 6.53 0.02 4.43
N VAL A 73 6.85 -0.78 5.46
CA VAL A 73 7.34 -0.28 6.76
C VAL A 73 8.58 0.58 6.61
N ARG A 74 9.54 0.17 5.77
CA ARG A 74 10.74 0.97 5.49
C ARG A 74 10.41 2.34 4.88
N ALA A 75 9.47 2.37 3.94
CA ALA A 75 9.10 3.59 3.22
C ALA A 75 8.14 4.51 4.02
N LEU A 76 7.50 3.97 5.06
CA LEU A 76 6.45 4.65 5.81
C LEU A 76 7.01 5.72 6.76
N ALA A 77 6.45 6.93 6.67
CA ALA A 77 6.74 8.01 7.61
C ALA A 77 6.31 7.63 9.04
N PRO A 78 6.86 8.28 10.10
CA PRO A 78 6.57 7.91 11.49
C PRO A 78 5.10 7.94 11.89
N GLN A 79 4.30 8.81 11.26
CA GLN A 79 2.84 8.92 11.48
C GLN A 79 2.03 8.31 10.35
N GLY A 80 2.68 7.60 9.43
CA GLY A 80 2.04 7.02 8.27
C GLY A 80 1.25 5.76 8.59
N PHE A 81 0.40 5.36 7.65
CA PHE A 81 -0.38 4.14 7.73
C PHE A 81 -0.14 3.20 6.55
N VAL A 82 -0.29 1.90 6.79
CA VAL A 82 -0.45 0.90 5.73
C VAL A 82 -1.88 0.40 5.75
N TYR A 83 -2.58 0.52 4.63
CA TYR A 83 -3.85 -0.16 4.40
C TYR A 83 -3.56 -1.47 3.68
N LEU A 84 -4.04 -2.59 4.23
CA LEU A 84 -3.84 -3.92 3.67
C LEU A 84 -5.18 -4.64 3.49
N GLU A 85 -5.45 -5.09 2.26
CA GLU A 85 -6.49 -6.09 1.99
C GLU A 85 -5.87 -7.49 1.88
N ALA A 86 -6.44 -8.46 2.59
CA ALA A 86 -5.94 -9.84 2.61
C ALA A 86 -7.09 -10.86 2.77
N PRO A 87 -6.91 -12.12 2.35
CA PRO A 87 -7.90 -13.19 2.55
C PRO A 87 -8.02 -13.65 4.01
N THR A 88 -7.06 -13.29 4.86
CA THR A 88 -6.98 -13.69 6.26
C THR A 88 -6.73 -12.49 7.17
N ALA A 89 -7.07 -12.62 8.45
CA ALA A 89 -6.73 -11.61 9.44
C ALA A 89 -5.22 -11.57 9.69
N TRP A 90 -4.68 -10.37 9.85
CA TRP A 90 -3.33 -10.10 10.34
C TRP A 90 -3.45 -9.44 11.71
N ASP A 91 -3.17 -10.22 12.76
CA ASP A 91 -3.20 -9.76 14.15
C ASP A 91 -1.84 -9.18 14.59
N ASP A 92 -1.80 -8.64 15.80
CA ASP A 92 -0.59 -8.03 16.34
C ASP A 92 0.57 -9.04 16.46
N GLU A 93 0.29 -10.34 16.68
CA GLU A 93 1.34 -11.37 16.76
C GLU A 93 2.01 -11.59 15.40
N ALA A 94 1.22 -11.66 14.31
CA ALA A 94 1.75 -11.78 12.95
C ALA A 94 2.46 -10.49 12.48
N LEU A 95 2.03 -9.33 12.97
CA LEU A 95 2.52 -8.02 12.54
C LEU A 95 3.76 -7.55 13.31
N ALA A 96 3.90 -7.92 14.59
CA ALA A 96 5.01 -7.45 15.43
C ALA A 96 6.41 -7.78 14.86
N PRO A 97 6.68 -8.99 14.31
CA PRO A 97 7.96 -9.29 13.67
C PRO A 97 8.27 -8.43 12.43
N LEU A 98 7.25 -7.78 11.86
CA LEU A 98 7.38 -6.87 10.73
C LEU A 98 7.53 -5.41 11.16
N GLY A 99 7.51 -5.12 12.47
CA GLY A 99 7.52 -3.76 12.99
C GLY A 99 6.20 -3.02 12.80
N LEU A 100 5.08 -3.76 12.74
CA LEU A 100 3.74 -3.21 12.57
C LEU A 100 2.82 -3.56 13.74
N ALA A 101 1.82 -2.73 13.94
CA ALA A 101 0.69 -3.01 14.83
C ALA A 101 -0.63 -2.75 14.12
N LEU A 102 -1.64 -3.52 14.49
CA LEU A 102 -3.00 -3.34 14.01
C LEU A 102 -3.59 -2.07 14.64
N HIS A 103 -4.02 -1.12 13.81
CA HIS A 103 -4.73 0.08 14.27
C HIS A 103 -6.25 -0.08 14.15
N ARG A 104 -6.73 -0.59 13.01
CA ARG A 104 -8.14 -0.95 12.79
C ARG A 104 -8.25 -2.18 11.91
N HIS A 105 -9.30 -2.97 12.12
CA HIS A 105 -9.63 -4.12 11.29
C HIS A 105 -11.11 -4.13 10.95
N LEU A 106 -11.43 -4.45 9.71
CA LEU A 106 -12.77 -4.72 9.22
C LEU A 106 -12.76 -6.03 8.44
N LYS A 107 -13.84 -6.79 8.55
CA LYS A 107 -14.12 -7.91 7.65
C LYS A 107 -15.37 -7.64 6.85
N ALA A 108 -15.27 -7.71 5.53
CA ALA A 108 -16.40 -7.60 4.61
C ALA A 108 -16.40 -8.81 3.67
N GLY A 109 -17.37 -9.73 3.88
CA GLY A 109 -17.39 -11.00 3.16
C GLY A 109 -16.12 -11.82 3.41
N ALA A 110 -15.39 -12.12 2.33
CA ALA A 110 -14.13 -12.89 2.36
C ALA A 110 -12.87 -12.02 2.52
N VAL A 111 -13.00 -10.69 2.53
CA VAL A 111 -11.85 -9.77 2.59
C VAL A 111 -11.67 -9.23 4.00
N HIS A 112 -10.43 -9.22 4.46
CA HIS A 112 -9.98 -8.57 5.67
C HIS A 112 -9.23 -7.29 5.30
N ALA A 113 -9.79 -6.15 5.68
CA ALA A 113 -9.18 -4.83 5.51
C ALA A 113 -8.54 -4.38 6.83
N HIS A 114 -7.26 -4.09 6.79
CA HIS A 114 -6.49 -3.67 7.96
C HIS A 114 -5.92 -2.28 7.74
N LEU A 115 -6.00 -1.45 8.76
CA LEU A 115 -5.23 -0.23 8.87
C LEU A 115 -4.14 -0.48 9.90
N LEU A 116 -2.90 -0.38 9.48
CA LEU A 116 -1.71 -0.73 10.24
C LEU A 116 -0.85 0.53 10.45
N ARG A 117 -0.12 0.55 11.56
CA ARG A 117 0.87 1.60 11.87
C ARG A 117 2.22 0.96 12.17
N ALA A 118 3.30 1.70 11.92
CA ALA A 118 4.62 1.28 12.40
C ALA A 118 4.62 1.20 13.93
N LEU A 119 5.28 0.17 14.47
CA LEU A 119 5.69 0.15 15.86
C LEU A 119 6.80 1.19 16.01
N VAL A 120 6.55 2.20 16.84
CA VAL A 120 7.59 3.17 17.22
C VAL A 120 8.57 2.41 18.11
N GLY A 121 9.79 2.21 17.61
CA GLY A 121 10.91 1.71 18.40
C GLY A 121 11.41 2.73 19.40
#